data_AF-A0A955Z360-F1
#
_entry.id   AF-A0A955Z360-F1
#
_cell.length_a   1.000
_cell.length_b   1.000
_cell.length_c   1.000
_cell.angle_alpha   90.00
_cell.angle_beta   90.00
_cell.angle_gamma   90.00
#
_symmetry.space_group_name_H-M   'P 1'
#
loop_
_entity.id
_entity.type
_entity.pdbx_description
1 polymer ?
#
loop_
_entity_poly.entity_id
_entity_poly.type
_entity_poly.pdbx_seq_one_letter_code
_entity_poly.pdbx_strand_id
1 'polypeptide(L)'
;MSDGYARWLIAKGNVFAPAATTVMKFVDKLREEGWILAPGAPELAALRFEDAAAEMARTTGGYAVRTIENELDDDDEDARLVANVEPLPKELTREWLDDPSREELRLVWPVSASGKLPVKYPLSLEPEGDVSFTFEIHRALEYVYPASETITPLETLCACGEELEFEWDEDELIPAFTMSNGIFAECDECSRTFDPAKGTARIEDPFGGGAQEVRGGAAYRFAIKVDCGSRFVEDKRLAFAPELVAFVEKELGRNFYEVGTLY
;
A
#
# COMPACT_ATOMS: atom_id res chain seq x y z
N MET A 1 11.13 16.96 12.29
CA MET A 1 10.76 17.03 10.87
C MET A 1 10.39 15.61 10.52
N SER A 2 9.22 15.39 9.92
CA SER A 2 8.82 14.06 9.45
C SER A 2 9.85 13.56 8.44
N ASP A 3 10.18 12.27 8.51
CA ASP A 3 11.22 11.66 7.70
C ASP A 3 10.66 11.05 6.40
N GLY A 4 9.34 10.89 6.32
CA GLY A 4 8.63 10.31 5.18
C GLY A 4 7.26 10.92 4.88
N TYR A 5 6.80 10.72 3.64
CA TYR A 5 5.42 11.00 3.21
C TYR A 5 4.89 9.86 2.36
N ALA A 6 3.64 9.47 2.63
CA ALA A 6 2.91 8.51 1.81
C ALA A 6 1.47 8.95 1.58
N ARG A 7 0.88 8.46 0.50
CA ARG A 7 -0.51 8.71 0.15
C ARG A 7 -1.21 7.42 -0.26
N TRP A 8 -2.43 7.22 0.25
CA TRP A 8 -3.28 6.07 -0.05
C TRP A 8 -4.49 6.51 -0.85
N LEU A 9 -4.87 5.68 -1.81
CA LEU A 9 -6.12 5.74 -2.53
C LEU A 9 -6.96 4.52 -2.09
N ILE A 10 -8.02 4.79 -1.32
CA ILE A 10 -8.86 3.79 -0.66
C ILE A 10 -10.26 3.81 -1.27
N ALA A 11 -10.83 2.63 -1.54
CA ALA A 11 -12.17 2.54 -2.09
C ALA A 11 -13.22 3.04 -1.09
N LYS A 12 -14.15 3.89 -1.55
CA LYS A 12 -15.23 4.39 -0.69
C LYS A 12 -16.06 3.23 -0.13
N GLY A 13 -16.32 3.27 1.17
CA GLY A 13 -17.01 2.22 1.90
C GLY A 13 -16.07 1.18 2.52
N ASN A 14 -14.76 1.23 2.24
CA ASN A 14 -13.69 0.56 2.99
C ASN A 14 -13.68 -0.99 2.93
N VAL A 15 -14.73 -1.61 2.39
CA VAL A 15 -14.91 -3.07 2.30
C VAL A 15 -14.44 -3.70 0.98
N PHE A 16 -13.85 -2.92 0.07
CA PHE A 16 -13.49 -3.42 -1.26
C PHE A 16 -12.32 -4.41 -1.19
N ALA A 17 -12.55 -5.63 -1.66
CA ALA A 17 -11.55 -6.68 -1.83
C ALA A 17 -11.68 -7.25 -3.25
N PRO A 18 -10.89 -6.79 -4.24
CA PRO A 18 -10.98 -7.29 -5.60
C PRO A 18 -10.48 -8.73 -5.70
N ALA A 19 -11.12 -9.52 -6.56
CA ALA A 19 -10.63 -10.85 -6.91
C ALA A 19 -9.25 -10.76 -7.60
N ALA A 20 -8.43 -11.80 -7.48
CA ALA A 20 -7.10 -11.87 -8.11
C ALA A 20 -7.14 -11.55 -9.62
N THR A 21 -8.15 -12.04 -10.35
CA THR A 21 -8.29 -11.75 -11.79
C THR A 21 -8.49 -10.27 -12.10
N THR A 22 -9.08 -9.50 -11.18
CA THR A 22 -9.23 -8.05 -11.30
C THR A 22 -7.89 -7.37 -11.06
N VAL A 23 -7.16 -7.79 -10.03
CA VAL A 23 -5.81 -7.27 -9.73
C VAL A 23 -4.84 -7.53 -10.88
N MET A 24 -4.83 -8.74 -11.46
CA MET A 24 -4.00 -9.06 -12.64
C MET A 24 -4.25 -8.09 -13.79
N LYS A 25 -5.52 -7.95 -14.20
CA LYS A 25 -5.92 -7.06 -15.29
C LYS A 25 -5.55 -5.61 -14.99
N PHE A 26 -5.73 -5.19 -13.74
CA PHE A 26 -5.39 -3.85 -13.30
C PHE A 26 -3.87 -3.59 -13.41
N VAL A 27 -3.02 -4.53 -12.97
CA VAL A 27 -1.56 -4.43 -13.13
C VAL A 27 -1.15 -4.40 -14.60
N ASP A 28 -1.77 -5.22 -15.45
CA ASP A 28 -1.49 -5.17 -16.90
C ASP A 28 -1.87 -3.81 -17.51
N LYS A 29 -3.00 -3.23 -17.08
CA LYS A 29 -3.39 -1.88 -17.50
C LYS A 29 -2.47 -0.78 -16.96
N LEU A 30 -1.96 -0.91 -15.73
CA LEU A 30 -0.96 0.01 -15.20
C LEU A 30 0.32 0.00 -16.05
N ARG A 31 0.75 -1.18 -16.51
CA ARG A 31 1.90 -1.32 -17.42
C ARG A 31 1.63 -0.70 -18.79
N GLU A 32 0.48 -1.00 -19.40
CA GLU A 32 0.08 -0.45 -20.70
C GLU A 32 0.02 1.09 -20.68
N GLU A 33 -0.47 1.67 -19.58
CA GLU A 33 -0.59 3.11 -19.40
C GLU A 33 0.70 3.80 -18.91
N GLY A 34 1.78 3.04 -18.67
CA GLY A 34 3.07 3.57 -18.26
C GLY A 34 3.12 4.10 -16.83
N TRP A 35 2.26 3.60 -15.94
CA TRP A 35 2.32 3.90 -14.49
C TRP A 35 3.39 3.08 -13.79
N ILE A 36 3.64 1.86 -14.27
CA ILE A 36 4.68 0.95 -13.79
C ILE A 36 5.38 0.30 -14.99
N LEU A 37 6.60 -0.19 -14.79
CA LEU A 37 7.35 -0.87 -15.85
C LEU A 37 6.99 -2.36 -15.95
N ALA A 38 7.05 -2.89 -17.17
CA ALA A 38 6.91 -4.32 -17.41
C ALA A 38 8.21 -5.07 -17.07
N PRO A 39 8.12 -6.36 -16.70
CA PRO A 39 9.30 -7.21 -16.51
C PRO A 39 10.21 -7.21 -17.75
N GLY A 40 11.50 -6.98 -17.55
CA GLY A 40 12.50 -6.93 -18.62
C GLY A 40 12.45 -5.69 -19.53
N ALA A 41 11.65 -4.66 -19.18
CA ALA A 41 11.63 -3.41 -19.93
C ALA A 41 13.04 -2.77 -19.95
N PRO A 42 13.56 -2.33 -21.12
CA PRO A 42 14.87 -1.67 -21.22
C PRO A 42 15.00 -0.44 -20.31
N GLU A 43 13.89 0.23 -20.05
CA GLU A 43 13.77 1.40 -19.19
C GLU A 43 14.14 1.11 -17.72
N LEU A 44 14.11 -0.14 -17.29
CA LEU A 44 14.59 -0.54 -15.96
C LEU A 44 16.07 -0.17 -15.74
N ALA A 45 16.86 -0.11 -16.80
CA ALA A 45 18.27 0.31 -16.73
C ALA A 45 18.45 1.79 -16.37
N ALA A 46 17.39 2.60 -16.45
CA ALA A 46 17.40 4.00 -16.02
C ALA A 46 17.05 4.19 -14.54
N LEU A 47 16.57 3.14 -13.86
CA LEU A 47 16.22 3.19 -12.44
C LEU A 47 17.41 2.82 -11.55
N ARG A 48 17.42 3.39 -10.35
CA ARG A 48 18.28 3.00 -9.23
C ARG A 48 17.50 2.08 -8.31
N PHE A 49 18.18 1.04 -7.82
CA PHE A 49 17.67 0.10 -6.83
C PHE A 49 18.63 0.22 -5.64
N GLU A 50 18.17 0.84 -4.56
CA GLU A 50 19.05 1.36 -3.50
C GLU A 50 19.20 0.40 -2.30
N ASP A 51 18.25 -0.53 -2.14
CA ASP A 51 18.22 -1.52 -1.06
C ASP A 51 18.02 -2.95 -1.59
N ALA A 52 18.18 -3.93 -0.71
CA ALA A 52 18.14 -5.34 -1.06
C ALA A 52 16.75 -5.81 -1.56
N ALA A 53 15.66 -5.21 -1.08
CA ALA A 53 14.32 -5.51 -1.58
C ALA A 53 14.13 -4.94 -3.00
N ALA A 54 14.56 -3.70 -3.23
CA ALA A 54 14.55 -3.06 -4.53
C ALA A 54 15.40 -3.81 -5.56
N GLU A 55 16.52 -4.42 -5.15
CA GLU A 55 17.32 -5.27 -6.06
C GLU A 55 16.51 -6.43 -6.66
N MET A 56 15.53 -6.98 -5.94
CA MET A 56 14.63 -8.01 -6.48
C MET A 56 13.80 -7.48 -7.66
N ALA A 57 13.50 -6.18 -7.69
CA ALA A 57 12.77 -5.52 -8.78
C ALA A 57 13.63 -5.23 -10.01
N ARG A 58 14.96 -5.37 -9.95
CA ARG A 58 15.86 -4.99 -11.05
C ARG A 58 15.51 -5.65 -12.39
N THR A 59 15.02 -6.88 -12.35
CA THR A 59 14.69 -7.66 -13.56
C THR A 59 13.20 -7.68 -13.88
N THR A 60 12.35 -7.56 -12.87
CA THR A 60 10.89 -7.73 -12.96
C THR A 60 10.13 -6.40 -12.96
N GLY A 61 10.80 -5.31 -12.59
CA GLY A 61 10.22 -3.99 -12.36
C GLY A 61 9.53 -3.84 -11.00
N GLY A 62 9.34 -4.93 -10.25
CA GLY A 62 8.73 -4.88 -8.93
C GLY A 62 8.94 -6.17 -8.13
N TYR A 63 8.65 -6.11 -6.85
CA TYR A 63 8.70 -7.25 -5.92
C TYR A 63 7.37 -7.37 -5.17
N ALA A 64 7.19 -8.48 -4.48
CA ALA A 64 6.09 -8.72 -3.57
C ALA A 64 6.61 -8.84 -2.14
N VAL A 65 5.82 -8.38 -1.20
CA VAL A 65 6.01 -8.56 0.24
C VAL A 65 4.78 -9.30 0.77
N ARG A 66 5.00 -10.36 1.53
CA ARG A 66 3.93 -11.17 2.13
C ARG A 66 4.16 -11.33 3.63
N THR A 67 3.14 -11.66 4.40
CA THR A 67 3.34 -11.99 5.81
C THR A 67 3.89 -13.41 5.91
N ILE A 68 4.91 -13.62 6.74
CA ILE A 68 5.52 -14.93 7.00
C ILE A 68 5.74 -15.13 8.50
N GLU A 69 5.86 -16.39 8.91
CA GLU A 69 6.35 -16.74 10.25
C GLU A 69 7.80 -16.26 10.42
N ASN A 70 8.09 -15.67 11.58
CA ASN A 70 9.42 -15.22 11.93
C ASN A 70 10.23 -16.40 12.50
N GLU A 71 10.96 -17.09 11.62
CA GLU A 71 11.87 -18.19 11.98
C GLU A 71 13.33 -17.73 12.13
N LEU A 72 13.59 -16.41 12.13
CA LEU A 72 14.94 -15.86 12.16
C LEU A 72 15.43 -15.65 13.59
N ASP A 73 16.73 -15.87 13.82
CA ASP A 73 17.38 -15.49 15.07
C ASP A 73 17.42 -13.95 15.19
N ASP A 74 17.20 -13.42 16.40
CA ASP A 74 17.02 -11.98 16.70
C ASP A 74 18.14 -11.04 16.23
N ASP A 75 19.31 -11.57 15.86
CA ASP A 75 20.52 -10.79 15.58
C ASP A 75 20.71 -10.37 14.09
N ASP A 76 19.81 -10.75 13.17
CA ASP A 76 19.94 -10.45 11.72
C ASP A 76 18.76 -9.60 11.16
N GLU A 77 18.75 -8.30 11.49
CA GLU A 77 17.76 -7.34 10.99
C GLU A 77 17.74 -7.27 9.45
N ASP A 78 18.90 -7.36 8.79
CA ASP A 78 19.01 -7.33 7.33
C ASP A 78 18.33 -8.55 6.69
N ALA A 79 18.48 -9.74 7.29
CA ALA A 79 17.77 -10.94 6.85
C ALA A 79 16.25 -10.79 7.03
N ARG A 80 15.78 -10.21 8.15
CA ARG A 80 14.35 -9.97 8.39
C ARG A 80 13.73 -9.07 7.31
N LEU A 81 14.44 -8.01 6.89
CA LEU A 81 13.97 -7.05 5.89
C LEU A 81 13.69 -7.65 4.51
N VAL A 82 14.35 -8.76 4.16
CA VAL A 82 14.20 -9.41 2.85
C VAL A 82 13.56 -10.80 2.92
N ALA A 83 13.40 -11.37 4.11
CA ALA A 83 12.87 -12.72 4.30
C ALA A 83 11.47 -12.89 3.71
N ASN A 84 10.67 -11.84 3.77
CA ASN A 84 9.29 -11.83 3.32
C ASN A 84 9.11 -11.20 1.92
N VAL A 85 10.21 -10.94 1.22
CA VAL A 85 10.26 -10.33 -0.12
C VAL A 85 10.55 -11.37 -1.18
N GLU A 86 9.79 -11.35 -2.28
CA GLU A 86 10.06 -12.18 -3.47
C GLU A 86 9.94 -11.37 -4.76
N PRO A 87 10.70 -11.70 -5.83
CA PRO A 87 10.54 -11.03 -7.12
C PRO A 87 9.15 -11.31 -7.71
N LEU A 88 8.54 -10.31 -8.33
CA LEU A 88 7.27 -10.53 -9.03
C LEU A 88 7.46 -11.52 -10.18
N PRO A 89 6.51 -12.45 -10.41
CA PRO A 89 6.56 -13.29 -11.59
C PRO A 89 6.44 -12.40 -12.85
N LYS A 90 7.04 -12.86 -13.94
CA LYS A 90 6.94 -12.16 -15.24
C LYS A 90 5.48 -11.92 -15.64
N GLU A 91 4.61 -12.88 -15.35
CA GLU A 91 3.17 -12.77 -15.51
C GLU A 91 2.53 -13.05 -14.16
N LEU A 92 1.74 -12.10 -13.65
CA LEU A 92 0.92 -12.33 -12.47
C LEU A 92 -0.21 -13.26 -12.88
N THR A 93 -0.33 -14.41 -12.21
CA THR A 93 -1.42 -15.35 -12.45
C THR A 93 -2.40 -15.32 -11.30
N ARG A 94 -3.58 -15.91 -11.53
CA ARG A 94 -4.60 -16.01 -10.48
C ARG A 94 -4.09 -16.93 -9.38
N GLU A 95 -3.50 -18.05 -9.77
CA GLU A 95 -2.97 -19.07 -8.88
C GLU A 95 -1.89 -18.50 -7.97
N TRP A 96 -1.06 -17.60 -8.48
CA TRP A 96 -0.03 -16.94 -7.68
C TRP A 96 -0.64 -15.96 -6.67
N LEU A 97 -1.62 -15.14 -7.06
CA LEU A 97 -2.28 -14.16 -6.18
C LEU A 97 -3.23 -14.78 -5.14
N ASP A 98 -3.88 -15.89 -5.49
CA ASP A 98 -4.82 -16.62 -4.61
C ASP A 98 -4.10 -17.70 -3.76
N ASP A 99 -2.77 -17.75 -3.79
CA ASP A 99 -1.98 -18.63 -2.93
C ASP A 99 -2.21 -18.27 -1.44
N PRO A 100 -2.55 -19.24 -0.56
CA PRO A 100 -2.78 -18.98 0.86
C PRO A 100 -1.60 -18.33 1.59
N SER A 101 -0.37 -18.53 1.11
CA SER A 101 0.81 -17.85 1.68
C SER A 101 0.88 -16.35 1.33
N ARG A 102 -0.10 -15.82 0.59
CA ARG A 102 -0.21 -14.43 0.11
C ARG A 102 -1.60 -13.85 0.40
N GLU A 103 -2.22 -14.25 1.51
CA GLU A 103 -3.46 -13.64 2.00
C GLU A 103 -3.27 -12.16 2.33
N GLU A 104 -2.11 -11.83 2.90
CA GLU A 104 -1.61 -10.47 3.09
C GLU A 104 -0.47 -10.23 2.10
N LEU A 105 -0.72 -9.36 1.12
CA LEU A 105 0.16 -9.17 -0.01
C LEU A 105 0.30 -7.70 -0.37
N ARG A 106 1.54 -7.27 -0.54
CA ARG A 106 1.92 -5.95 -1.02
C ARG A 106 2.76 -6.10 -2.27
N LEU A 107 2.27 -5.61 -3.40
CA LEU A 107 3.00 -5.56 -4.66
C LEU A 107 3.67 -4.20 -4.76
N VAL A 108 4.97 -4.15 -5.00
CA VAL A 108 5.78 -2.92 -4.91
C VAL A 108 6.57 -2.70 -6.20
N TRP A 109 6.48 -1.50 -6.75
CA TRP A 109 7.29 -1.03 -7.88
C TRP A 109 8.14 0.16 -7.43
N PRO A 110 9.41 -0.05 -7.06
CA PRO A 110 10.30 1.04 -6.67
C PRO A 110 10.75 1.85 -7.90
N VAL A 111 10.75 3.17 -7.76
CA VAL A 111 11.16 4.11 -8.79
C VAL A 111 12.08 5.15 -8.16
N SER A 112 13.39 5.03 -8.39
CA SER A 112 14.38 6.08 -8.10
C SER A 112 15.12 6.42 -9.38
N ALA A 113 15.15 7.68 -9.79
CA ALA A 113 15.85 8.12 -10.99
C ALA A 113 16.36 9.56 -10.87
N SER A 114 17.46 9.84 -11.58
CA SER A 114 17.93 11.21 -11.82
C SER A 114 17.44 11.70 -13.18
N GLY A 115 16.62 12.75 -13.19
CA GLY A 115 16.10 13.36 -14.42
C GLY A 115 14.77 12.76 -14.87
N LYS A 116 14.65 12.43 -16.17
CA LYS A 116 13.36 12.02 -16.75
C LYS A 116 12.94 10.63 -16.25
N LEU A 117 11.80 10.55 -15.58
CA LEU A 117 11.19 9.30 -15.17
C LEU A 117 10.83 8.42 -16.39
N PRO A 118 11.08 7.10 -16.33
CA PRO A 118 10.61 6.15 -17.34
C PRO A 118 9.13 5.79 -17.21
N VAL A 119 8.47 6.26 -16.14
CA VAL A 119 7.05 6.08 -15.84
C VAL A 119 6.39 7.43 -15.58
N LYS A 120 5.05 7.48 -15.59
CA LYS A 120 4.29 8.64 -15.12
C LYS A 120 4.48 8.82 -13.62
N TYR A 121 4.64 10.06 -13.17
CA TYR A 121 4.66 10.38 -11.74
C TYR A 121 3.22 10.30 -11.17
N PRO A 122 2.98 9.58 -10.06
CA PRO A 122 1.62 9.26 -9.62
C PRO A 122 0.94 10.37 -8.80
N LEU A 123 1.65 11.43 -8.43
CA LEU A 123 1.09 12.56 -7.67
C LEU A 123 0.98 13.83 -8.54
N SER A 124 0.18 14.78 -8.07
CA SER A 124 -0.14 16.03 -8.78
C SER A 124 1.03 17.02 -8.89
N LEU A 125 2.06 16.87 -8.04
CA LEU A 125 3.21 17.77 -7.97
C LEU A 125 4.50 16.96 -7.89
N GLU A 126 5.26 16.91 -8.98
CA GLU A 126 6.57 16.27 -9.06
C GLU A 126 7.64 17.15 -8.37
N PRO A 127 8.48 16.59 -7.49
CA PRO A 127 9.57 17.34 -6.86
C PRO A 127 10.64 17.72 -7.89
N GLU A 128 11.36 18.81 -7.64
CA GLU A 128 12.49 19.20 -8.48
C GLU A 128 13.70 18.30 -8.24
N GLY A 129 14.34 17.82 -9.32
CA GLY A 129 15.61 17.09 -9.27
C GLY A 129 15.45 15.57 -9.27
N ASP A 130 16.10 14.91 -8.33
CA ASP A 130 16.02 13.46 -8.18
C ASP A 130 14.65 13.07 -7.59
N VAL A 131 13.99 12.11 -8.22
CA VAL A 131 12.69 11.60 -7.79
C VAL A 131 12.86 10.18 -7.26
N SER A 132 12.29 9.90 -6.10
CA SER A 132 12.20 8.56 -5.52
C SER A 132 10.81 8.32 -4.95
N PHE A 133 10.17 7.21 -5.32
CA PHE A 133 8.92 6.74 -4.72
C PHE A 133 8.75 5.24 -4.93
N THR A 134 7.88 4.61 -4.15
CA THR A 134 7.30 3.30 -4.47
C THR A 134 5.85 3.46 -4.88
N PHE A 135 5.44 2.73 -5.92
CA PHE A 135 4.02 2.51 -6.22
C PHE A 135 3.64 1.15 -5.64
N GLU A 136 2.61 1.08 -4.83
CA GLU A 136 2.23 -0.12 -4.09
C GLU A 136 0.76 -0.48 -4.30
N ILE A 137 0.47 -1.76 -4.44
CA ILE A 137 -0.87 -2.33 -4.37
C ILE A 137 -0.95 -3.22 -3.16
N HIS A 138 -1.85 -2.90 -2.23
CA HIS A 138 -2.09 -3.67 -1.02
C HIS A 138 -3.33 -4.55 -1.21
N ARG A 139 -3.26 -5.79 -0.74
CA ARG A 139 -4.38 -6.72 -0.66
C ARG A 139 -4.28 -7.52 0.63
N ALA A 140 -5.33 -7.51 1.43
CA ALA A 140 -5.40 -8.24 2.68
C ALA A 140 -6.73 -8.98 2.82
N LEU A 141 -6.70 -10.11 3.55
CA LEU A 141 -7.91 -10.79 3.97
C LEU A 141 -8.60 -9.98 5.08
N GLU A 142 -7.87 -9.60 6.12
CA GLU A 142 -8.35 -8.71 7.17
C GLU A 142 -8.26 -7.24 6.74
N TYR A 143 -8.83 -6.33 7.53
CA TYR A 143 -8.63 -4.90 7.27
C TYR A 143 -7.26 -4.46 7.77
N VAL A 144 -6.60 -3.61 6.99
CA VAL A 144 -5.38 -2.92 7.37
C VAL A 144 -5.73 -1.47 7.70
N TYR A 145 -5.16 -0.94 8.78
CA TYR A 145 -5.30 0.44 9.20
C TYR A 145 -3.93 1.10 9.34
N PRO A 146 -3.55 2.07 8.48
CA PRO A 146 -2.26 2.74 8.59
C PRO A 146 -2.10 3.44 9.94
N ALA A 147 -0.99 3.16 10.63
CA ALA A 147 -0.60 3.86 11.84
C ALA A 147 0.06 5.19 11.47
N SER A 148 -0.48 6.29 11.99
CA SER A 148 0.03 7.62 11.71
C SER A 148 -0.43 8.67 12.71
N GLU A 149 0.43 9.66 12.97
CA GLU A 149 0.09 10.86 13.75
C GLU A 149 -1.07 11.69 13.17
N THR A 150 -1.32 11.62 11.85
CA THR A 150 -2.38 12.41 11.19
C THR A 150 -3.70 11.67 11.05
N ILE A 151 -3.74 10.39 11.44
CA ILE A 151 -4.93 9.52 11.34
C ILE A 151 -5.28 9.08 12.76
N THR A 152 -6.41 9.55 13.28
CA THR A 152 -6.89 9.07 14.58
C THR A 152 -7.33 7.60 14.49
N PRO A 153 -7.27 6.84 15.61
CA PRO A 153 -7.76 5.48 15.64
C PRO A 153 -9.25 5.37 15.24
N LEU A 154 -9.60 4.27 14.57
CA LEU A 154 -10.98 3.92 14.26
C LEU A 154 -11.54 3.04 15.40
N GLU A 155 -12.78 3.26 15.83
CA GLU A 155 -13.44 2.37 16.79
C GLU A 155 -13.64 0.98 16.18
N THR A 156 -13.01 -0.04 16.77
CA THR A 156 -13.08 -1.43 16.25
C THR A 156 -13.90 -2.39 17.11
N LEU A 157 -14.51 -1.90 18.19
CA LEU A 157 -15.29 -2.71 19.11
C LEU A 157 -16.48 -3.40 18.42
N CYS A 158 -16.53 -4.72 18.51
CA CYS A 158 -17.67 -5.50 18.07
C CYS A 158 -18.89 -5.27 18.98
N ALA A 159 -20.08 -5.54 18.45
CA ALA A 159 -21.33 -5.42 19.21
C ALA A 159 -21.44 -6.39 20.42
N CYS A 160 -20.63 -7.45 20.48
CA CYS A 160 -20.51 -8.32 21.65
C CYS A 160 -19.55 -7.77 22.73
N GLY A 161 -18.81 -6.71 22.43
CA GLY A 161 -17.82 -6.10 23.32
C GLY A 161 -16.38 -6.56 23.08
N GLU A 162 -16.11 -7.36 22.05
CA GLU A 162 -14.75 -7.79 21.69
C GLU A 162 -14.03 -6.71 20.88
N GLU A 163 -12.76 -6.43 21.19
CA GLU A 163 -11.92 -5.55 20.38
C GLU A 163 -11.43 -6.32 19.15
N LEU A 164 -11.50 -5.71 17.96
CA LEU A 164 -11.13 -6.38 16.71
C LEU A 164 -9.77 -5.92 16.16
N GLU A 165 -9.22 -4.84 16.71
CA GLU A 165 -7.87 -4.37 16.41
C GLU A 165 -6.83 -5.35 16.96
N PHE A 166 -5.80 -5.61 16.17
CA PHE A 166 -4.64 -6.38 16.58
C PHE A 166 -3.37 -5.78 15.98
N GLU A 167 -2.26 -6.01 16.66
CA GLU A 167 -0.92 -5.75 16.15
C GLU A 167 -0.33 -7.09 15.69
N TRP A 168 0.41 -7.10 14.57
CA TRP A 168 1.19 -8.28 14.21
C TRP A 168 2.32 -8.43 15.23
N ASP A 169 2.38 -9.58 15.90
CA ASP A 169 3.47 -9.87 16.82
C ASP A 169 4.77 -10.03 16.01
N GLU A 170 5.67 -9.04 16.11
CA GLU A 170 6.92 -9.03 15.36
C GLU A 170 7.88 -10.16 15.77
N ASP A 171 7.69 -10.75 16.96
CA ASP A 171 8.45 -11.91 17.39
C ASP A 171 7.94 -13.20 16.71
N GLU A 172 6.65 -13.25 16.34
CA GLU A 172 6.05 -14.41 15.67
C GLU A 172 5.95 -14.26 14.14
N LEU A 173 5.82 -13.04 13.64
CA LEU A 173 5.50 -12.74 12.24
C LEU A 173 6.36 -11.60 11.70
N ILE A 174 6.66 -11.68 10.40
CA ILE A 174 7.20 -10.54 9.63
C ILE A 174 6.08 -10.02 8.73
N PRO A 175 5.42 -8.90 9.08
CA PRO A 175 4.21 -8.46 8.42
C PRO A 175 4.46 -7.90 7.01
N ALA A 176 3.51 -8.12 6.10
CA ALA A 176 3.53 -7.51 4.77
C ALA A 176 3.37 -5.97 4.81
N PHE A 177 2.65 -5.48 5.81
CA PHE A 177 2.27 -4.08 5.98
C PHE A 177 3.00 -3.47 7.18
N THR A 178 3.98 -2.63 6.91
CA THR A 178 4.69 -1.89 7.96
C THR A 178 3.88 -0.68 8.42
N MET A 179 4.11 -0.23 9.67
CA MET A 179 3.47 0.97 10.24
C MET A 179 1.93 0.93 10.10
N SER A 180 1.34 -0.21 10.41
CA SER A 180 -0.10 -0.45 10.30
C SER A 180 -0.56 -1.39 11.39
N ASN A 181 -1.85 -1.34 11.73
CA ASN A 181 -2.53 -2.33 12.56
C ASN A 181 -3.48 -3.16 11.70
N GLY A 182 -3.78 -4.38 12.17
CA GLY A 182 -4.81 -5.24 11.63
C GLY A 182 -6.15 -5.01 12.32
N ILE A 183 -7.25 -5.22 11.61
CA ILE A 183 -8.59 -5.27 12.19
C ILE A 183 -9.32 -6.48 11.61
N PHE A 184 -9.75 -7.40 12.49
CA PHE A 184 -10.50 -8.58 12.07
C PHE A 184 -11.79 -8.19 11.35
N ALA A 185 -12.00 -8.76 10.17
CA ALA A 185 -13.15 -8.59 9.31
C ALA A 185 -14.36 -9.36 9.83
N GLU A 186 -14.15 -10.37 10.67
CA GLU A 186 -15.18 -11.10 11.39
C GLU A 186 -14.77 -11.29 12.86
N CYS A 187 -15.71 -11.08 13.77
CA CYS A 187 -15.48 -11.30 15.20
C CYS A 187 -15.54 -12.79 15.54
N ASP A 188 -14.47 -13.34 16.10
CA ASP A 188 -14.39 -14.77 16.45
C ASP A 188 -15.43 -15.21 17.50
N GLU A 189 -15.81 -14.32 18.42
CA GLU A 189 -16.75 -14.64 19.51
C GLU A 189 -18.22 -14.71 19.05
N CYS A 190 -18.61 -13.91 18.05
CA CYS A 190 -20.01 -13.83 17.63
C CYS A 190 -20.26 -13.95 16.12
N SER A 191 -19.22 -14.22 15.35
CA SER A 191 -19.20 -14.37 13.88
C SER A 191 -19.83 -13.19 13.13
N ARG A 192 -19.85 -12.00 13.74
CA ARG A 192 -20.35 -10.80 13.08
C ARG A 192 -19.25 -10.19 12.23
N THR A 193 -19.58 -9.93 10.97
CA THR A 193 -18.72 -9.15 10.07
C THR A 193 -18.54 -7.72 10.58
N PHE A 194 -17.30 -7.28 10.67
CA PHE A 194 -16.94 -5.90 10.94
C PHE A 194 -17.21 -5.02 9.72
N ASP A 195 -17.87 -3.90 9.95
CA ASP A 195 -18.17 -2.88 8.94
C ASP A 195 -17.48 -1.59 9.36
N PRO A 196 -16.27 -1.29 8.84
CA PRO A 196 -15.53 -0.09 9.20
C PRO A 196 -16.35 1.17 8.92
N ALA A 197 -17.25 1.14 7.94
CA ALA A 197 -18.09 2.28 7.63
C ALA A 197 -19.08 2.62 8.77
N LYS A 198 -19.22 1.83 9.83
CA LYS A 198 -20.02 2.26 11.01
C LYS A 198 -19.25 3.23 11.91
N GLY A 199 -17.92 3.14 11.92
CA GLY A 199 -17.05 4.05 12.62
C GLY A 199 -16.72 5.29 11.79
N THR A 200 -16.12 6.27 12.45
CA THR A 200 -15.55 7.47 11.84
C THR A 200 -14.22 7.74 12.51
N ALA A 201 -13.23 8.14 11.72
CA ALA A 201 -11.96 8.63 12.23
C ALA A 201 -11.68 10.01 11.65
N ARG A 202 -11.03 10.85 12.44
CA ARG A 202 -10.48 12.12 12.01
C ARG A 202 -9.17 11.90 11.27
N ILE A 203 -9.05 12.50 10.09
CA ILE A 203 -7.86 12.51 9.26
C ILE A 203 -7.44 13.97 9.04
N GLU A 204 -6.18 14.27 9.35
CA GLU A 204 -5.58 15.59 9.20
C GLU A 204 -4.77 15.69 7.90
N ASP A 205 -4.89 16.80 7.19
CA ASP A 205 -4.04 17.14 6.05
C ASP A 205 -2.65 17.53 6.58
N PRO A 206 -1.60 16.76 6.23
CA PRO A 206 -0.26 16.97 6.76
C PRO A 206 0.35 18.34 6.41
N PHE A 207 -0.12 19.00 5.36
CA PHE A 207 0.44 20.29 4.90
C PHE A 207 -0.52 21.46 5.08
N GLY A 208 -1.83 21.18 5.04
CA GLY A 208 -2.88 22.19 5.18
C GLY A 208 -3.32 22.45 6.61
N GLY A 209 -3.09 21.51 7.54
CA GLY A 209 -3.62 21.54 8.91
C GLY A 209 -5.14 21.45 9.00
N GLY A 210 -5.82 21.23 7.87
CA GLY A 210 -7.25 20.94 7.84
C GLY A 210 -7.50 19.52 8.35
N ALA A 211 -8.63 19.29 9.02
CA ALA A 211 -9.04 17.95 9.44
C ALA A 211 -10.42 17.64 8.90
N GLN A 212 -10.66 16.37 8.59
CA GLN A 212 -11.96 15.86 8.15
C GLN A 212 -12.33 14.58 8.89
N GLU A 213 -13.61 14.44 9.17
CA GLU A 213 -14.18 13.19 9.68
C GLU A 213 -14.48 12.26 8.51
N VAL A 214 -13.80 11.11 8.48
CA VAL A 214 -13.90 10.13 7.41
C VAL A 214 -14.53 8.86 7.94
N ARG A 215 -15.69 8.52 7.37
CA ARG A 215 -16.40 7.28 7.65
C ARG A 215 -15.52 6.07 7.26
N GLY A 216 -15.30 5.14 8.18
CA GLY A 216 -14.35 4.04 8.01
C GLY A 216 -12.87 4.42 8.14
N GLY A 217 -12.57 5.68 8.44
CA GLY A 217 -11.20 6.17 8.60
C GLY A 217 -10.33 5.85 7.39
N ALA A 218 -9.17 5.25 7.65
CA ALA A 218 -8.26 4.74 6.62
C ALA A 218 -8.25 3.20 6.54
N ALA A 219 -9.27 2.50 7.04
CA ALA A 219 -9.34 1.05 6.98
C ALA A 219 -9.49 0.56 5.52
N TYR A 220 -8.76 -0.48 5.12
CA TYR A 220 -8.91 -1.07 3.79
C TYR A 220 -8.59 -2.56 3.75
N ARG A 221 -9.19 -3.28 2.80
CA ARG A 221 -8.73 -4.61 2.35
C ARG A 221 -7.99 -4.55 1.01
N PHE A 222 -8.13 -3.43 0.32
CA PHE A 222 -7.41 -3.09 -0.89
C PHE A 222 -7.14 -1.59 -0.93
N ALA A 223 -5.90 -1.22 -1.19
CA ALA A 223 -5.50 0.16 -1.38
C ALA A 223 -4.38 0.26 -2.43
N ILE A 224 -4.27 1.42 -3.05
CA ILE A 224 -3.07 1.82 -3.77
C ILE A 224 -2.34 2.81 -2.88
N LYS A 225 -1.04 2.59 -2.66
CA LYS A 225 -0.19 3.49 -1.88
C LYS A 225 0.92 4.02 -2.79
N VAL A 226 1.23 5.30 -2.63
CA VAL A 226 2.46 5.91 -3.14
C VAL A 226 3.26 6.37 -1.94
N ASP A 227 4.43 5.79 -1.75
CA ASP A 227 5.37 6.18 -0.71
C ASP A 227 6.49 7.00 -1.35
N CYS A 228 6.69 8.24 -0.91
CA CYS A 228 7.73 9.11 -1.45
C CYS A 228 8.98 9.18 -0.57
N GLY A 229 9.00 8.48 0.58
CA GLY A 229 10.00 8.69 1.62
C GLY A 229 10.20 10.19 1.87
N SER A 230 11.45 10.64 1.86
CA SER A 230 11.82 12.05 2.05
C SER A 230 11.83 12.90 0.76
N ARG A 231 11.33 12.37 -0.37
CA ARG A 231 11.40 13.02 -1.71
C ARG A 231 10.02 13.43 -2.21
N PHE A 232 9.43 14.44 -1.61
CA PHE A 232 8.10 14.96 -1.95
C PHE A 232 8.03 16.49 -1.91
N VAL A 233 6.93 17.04 -2.45
CA VAL A 233 6.64 18.48 -2.40
C VAL A 233 5.74 18.77 -1.19
N GLU A 234 6.23 19.53 -0.22
CA GLU A 234 5.43 20.01 0.93
C GLU A 234 4.41 21.08 0.49
N ASP A 235 3.29 20.64 -0.08
CA ASP A 235 2.20 21.52 -0.54
C ASP A 235 0.85 20.85 -0.28
N LYS A 236 -0.12 21.61 0.27
CA LYS A 236 -1.50 21.13 0.51
C LYS A 236 -2.26 20.68 -0.73
N ARG A 237 -1.76 21.00 -1.93
CA ARG A 237 -2.30 20.56 -3.22
C ARG A 237 -1.69 19.24 -3.68
N LEU A 238 -0.67 18.72 -2.98
CA LEU A 238 -0.13 17.40 -3.26
C LEU A 238 -1.26 16.38 -3.06
N ALA A 239 -1.61 15.71 -4.15
CA ALA A 239 -2.70 14.75 -4.27
C ALA A 239 -2.29 13.64 -5.24
N PHE A 240 -3.08 12.58 -5.38
CA PHE A 240 -2.89 11.70 -6.53
C PHE A 240 -3.11 12.48 -7.83
N ALA A 241 -2.36 12.12 -8.87
CA ALA A 241 -2.56 12.69 -10.20
C ALA A 241 -4.01 12.42 -10.66
N PRO A 242 -4.78 13.44 -11.11
CA PRO A 242 -6.19 13.25 -11.45
C PRO A 242 -6.43 12.16 -12.51
N GLU A 243 -5.51 12.02 -13.46
CA GLU A 243 -5.56 10.96 -14.47
C GLU A 243 -5.33 9.55 -13.89
N LEU A 244 -4.54 9.40 -12.82
CA LEU A 244 -4.36 8.14 -12.12
C LEU A 244 -5.64 7.78 -11.36
N VAL A 245 -6.21 8.74 -10.63
CA VAL A 245 -7.49 8.51 -9.93
C VAL A 245 -8.58 8.09 -10.91
N ALA A 246 -8.75 8.82 -12.01
CA ALA A 246 -9.74 8.49 -13.04
C ALA A 246 -9.49 7.11 -13.67
N PHE A 247 -8.23 6.75 -13.90
CA PHE A 247 -7.84 5.43 -14.37
C PHE A 247 -8.21 4.33 -13.37
N VAL A 248 -7.85 4.48 -12.09
CA VAL A 248 -8.14 3.52 -11.02
C VAL A 248 -9.65 3.31 -10.87
N GLU A 249 -10.41 4.40 -10.80
CA GLU A 249 -11.87 4.34 -10.65
C GLU A 249 -12.54 3.61 -11.82
N LYS A 250 -12.05 3.86 -13.04
CA LYS A 250 -12.53 3.20 -14.25
C LYS A 250 -12.22 1.70 -14.26
N GLU A 251 -10.96 1.32 -14.03
CA GLU A 251 -10.51 -0.07 -14.16
C GLU A 251 -11.01 -0.95 -13.00
N LEU A 252 -11.22 -0.39 -11.81
CA LEU A 252 -11.74 -1.11 -10.64
C LEU A 252 -13.27 -0.96 -10.45
N GLY A 253 -13.93 -0.06 -11.18
CA GLY A 253 -15.37 0.13 -11.14
C GLY A 253 -15.90 0.63 -9.78
N ARG A 254 -15.10 1.45 -9.09
CA ARG A 254 -15.37 1.97 -7.74
C ARG A 254 -14.90 3.42 -7.64
N ASN A 255 -15.53 4.17 -6.75
CA ASN A 255 -15.04 5.50 -6.38
C ASN A 255 -14.01 5.36 -5.26
N PHE A 256 -12.99 6.19 -5.29
CA PHE A 256 -11.94 6.19 -4.26
C PHE A 256 -11.88 7.53 -3.54
N TYR A 257 -11.19 7.56 -2.41
CA TYR A 257 -10.81 8.77 -1.69
C TYR A 257 -9.35 8.67 -1.26
N GLU A 258 -8.75 9.81 -0.97
CA GLU A 258 -7.32 9.91 -0.69
C GLU A 258 -7.07 10.20 0.79
N VAL A 259 -6.01 9.59 1.32
CA VAL A 259 -5.47 9.87 2.65
C VAL A 259 -3.98 10.14 2.46
N GLY A 260 -3.48 11.27 2.92
CA GLY A 260 -2.05 11.60 2.90
C GLY A 260 -1.51 11.60 4.32
N THR A 261 -0.26 11.15 4.49
CA THR A 261 0.35 11.12 5.81
C THR A 261 1.84 11.40 5.84
N LEU A 262 2.30 11.87 7.00
CA LEU A 262 3.70 11.98 7.39
C LEU A 262 4.03 10.90 8.43
N TYR A 263 5.28 10.42 8.38
CA TYR A 263 5.87 9.49 9.35
C TYR A 263 7.38 9.71 9.47
#